data_AF-A0A8J3FJJ5-F1
#
_entry.id   AF-A0A8J3FJJ5-F1
#
_cell.length_a   1.000
_cell.length_b   1.000
_cell.length_c   1.000
_cell.angle_alpha   90.00
_cell.angle_beta   90.00
_cell.angle_gamma   90.00
#
_symmetry.space_group_name_H-M   'P 1'
#
loop_
_entity.id
_entity.type
_entity.pdbx_description
1 polymer ?
#
loop_
_entity_poly.entity_id
_entity_poly.type
_entity_poly.pdbx_seq_one_letter_code
_entity_poly.pdbx_strand_id
1 'polypeptide(L)'
;MMRVSDLRWSETSNVVRWKEGSRIVKISLDQPPTSVVLAPATNVVVVVDSSPNGSKLSNAVLFDCNGCEIRRLKPPNIWSEPSWRLGFYFVMLEPDDSIRAVFSTTVGDVSGIVDLNTGELIDVAEWR
;
A
#
# COMPACT_ATOMS: atom_id res chain seq x y z
N MET A 1 21.87 10.57 -0.05
CA MET A 1 20.59 9.89 -0.33
C MET A 1 19.47 10.89 -0.02
N MET A 2 18.65 11.24 -1.00
CA MET A 2 17.52 12.16 -0.76
C MET A 2 16.39 11.38 -0.08
N ARG A 3 15.71 12.01 0.89
CA ARG A 3 14.62 11.39 1.66
C ARG A 3 13.28 11.85 1.13
N VAL A 4 12.32 10.93 1.11
CA VAL A 4 10.93 11.24 0.87
C VAL A 4 10.29 11.81 2.13
N SER A 5 9.50 12.87 2.00
CA SER A 5 8.82 13.55 3.11
C SER A 5 7.55 14.26 2.65
N ASP A 6 6.82 14.89 3.57
CA ASP A 6 5.66 15.74 3.27
C ASP A 6 4.61 15.04 2.37
N LEU A 7 4.25 13.79 2.70
CA LEU A 7 3.12 13.12 2.06
C LEU A 7 1.85 13.96 2.27
N ARG A 8 1.18 14.30 1.18
CA ARG A 8 -0.11 15.01 1.18
C ARG A 8 -1.09 14.29 0.30
N TRP A 9 -2.22 13.95 0.89
CA TRP A 9 -3.35 13.34 0.21
C TRP A 9 -4.61 13.56 1.08
N SER A 10 -5.79 13.46 0.47
CA SER A 10 -7.09 13.48 1.16
C SER A 10 -7.98 12.42 0.52
N GLU A 11 -8.89 11.82 1.30
CA GLU A 11 -9.77 10.73 0.88
C GLU A 11 -10.61 11.01 -0.38
N THR A 12 -10.87 12.29 -0.68
CA THR A 12 -11.62 12.71 -1.88
C THR A 12 -10.74 13.03 -3.09
N SER A 13 -9.41 13.00 -2.93
CA SER A 13 -8.46 13.33 -3.98
C SER A 13 -7.89 12.07 -4.62
N ASN A 14 -7.86 12.07 -5.95
CA ASN A 14 -7.17 11.07 -6.75
C ASN A 14 -5.69 11.42 -7.01
N VAL A 15 -5.16 12.43 -6.33
CA VAL A 15 -3.75 12.85 -6.45
C VAL A 15 -3.04 12.61 -5.13
N VAL A 16 -1.97 11.82 -5.19
CA VAL A 16 -1.03 11.63 -4.07
C VAL A 16 0.23 12.40 -4.39
N ARG A 17 0.73 13.19 -3.43
CA ARG A 17 1.96 13.97 -3.62
C ARG A 17 2.88 13.87 -2.42
N TRP A 18 4.18 13.90 -2.67
CA TRP A 18 5.21 13.95 -1.64
C TRP A 18 6.39 14.80 -2.12
N LYS A 19 7.31 15.10 -1.20
CA LYS A 19 8.59 15.71 -1.52
C LYS A 19 9.67 14.66 -1.58
N GLU A 20 10.58 14.84 -2.53
CA GLU A 20 11.86 14.17 -2.58
C GLU A 20 12.93 15.27 -2.67
N GLY A 21 13.60 15.54 -1.55
CA GLY A 21 14.44 16.74 -1.44
C GLY A 21 13.64 18.03 -1.70
N SER A 22 14.02 18.79 -2.72
CA SER A 22 13.31 20.00 -3.14
C SER A 22 12.22 19.76 -4.19
N ARG A 23 12.15 18.54 -4.77
CA ARG A 23 11.22 18.20 -5.84
C ARG A 23 9.87 17.76 -5.26
N ILE A 24 8.78 18.21 -5.88
CA ILE A 24 7.44 17.70 -5.60
C ILE A 24 7.15 16.59 -6.61
N VAL A 25 6.88 15.39 -6.10
CA VAL A 25 6.45 14.24 -6.89
C VAL A 25 4.94 14.10 -6.73
N LYS A 26 4.27 13.75 -7.82
CA LYS A 26 2.81 13.58 -7.87
C LYS A 26 2.48 12.38 -8.74
N ILE A 27 1.52 11.59 -8.28
CA ILE A 27 0.85 10.56 -9.07
C ILE A 27 -0.64 10.86 -9.12
N SER A 28 -1.26 10.60 -10.27
CA SER A 28 -2.69 10.72 -10.49
C SER A 28 -3.27 9.33 -10.69
N LEU A 29 -4.29 9.00 -9.91
CA LEU A 29 -5.02 7.74 -9.98
C LEU A 29 -6.37 7.96 -10.67
N ASP A 30 -6.97 6.89 -11.18
CA ASP A 30 -8.30 6.94 -11.79
C ASP A 30 -9.39 7.23 -10.76
N GLN A 31 -9.18 6.82 -9.51
CA GLN A 31 -10.09 7.04 -8.38
C GLN A 31 -9.29 7.39 -7.12
N PRO A 32 -9.90 8.09 -6.14
CA PRO A 32 -9.25 8.37 -4.86
C PRO A 32 -8.83 7.05 -4.18
N PRO A 33 -7.55 6.89 -3.79
CA PRO A 33 -7.12 5.67 -3.11
C PRO A 33 -7.85 5.51 -1.76
N THR A 34 -7.90 4.31 -1.22
CA THR A 34 -8.52 4.06 0.10
C THR A 34 -7.54 4.31 1.24
N SER A 35 -6.24 4.15 1.00
CA SER A 35 -5.22 4.35 2.02
C SER A 35 -3.87 4.67 1.37
N VAL A 36 -3.08 5.53 2.01
CA VAL A 36 -1.76 5.92 1.54
C VAL A 36 -0.83 6.04 2.73
N VAL A 37 0.37 5.49 2.63
CA VAL A 37 1.42 5.63 3.63
C VAL A 37 2.77 5.90 3.00
N LEU A 38 3.60 6.67 3.72
CA LEU A 38 4.99 6.93 3.38
C LEU A 38 5.89 6.27 4.42
N ALA A 39 6.88 5.50 3.96
CA ALA A 39 7.98 4.95 4.77
C ALA A 39 9.30 5.70 4.49
N PRO A 40 9.68 6.68 5.33
CA PRO A 40 10.84 7.53 5.07
C PRO A 40 12.19 6.79 5.10
N ALA A 41 12.30 5.73 5.90
CA ALA A 41 13.53 4.93 6.01
C ALA A 41 13.88 4.22 4.69
N THR A 42 12.85 3.78 3.95
CA THR A 42 12.99 3.02 2.70
C THR A 42 12.70 3.85 1.46
N ASN A 43 12.22 5.09 1.62
CA ASN A 43 11.78 5.98 0.54
C ASN A 43 10.67 5.39 -0.34
N VAL A 44 9.81 4.56 0.26
CA VAL A 44 8.68 3.93 -0.43
C VAL A 44 7.38 4.61 -0.02
N VAL A 45 6.52 4.85 -1.01
CA VAL A 45 5.12 5.25 -0.82
C VAL A 45 4.24 4.07 -1.19
N VAL A 46 3.31 3.69 -0.32
CA VAL A 46 2.33 2.64 -0.60
C VAL A 46 0.96 3.26 -0.76
N VAL A 47 0.29 2.91 -1.85
CA VAL A 47 -1.04 3.40 -2.20
C VAL A 47 -1.95 2.20 -2.37
N VAL A 48 -3.08 2.20 -1.68
CA VAL A 48 -4.14 1.21 -1.86
C VAL A 48 -5.18 1.81 -2.79
N ASP A 49 -5.27 1.26 -4.00
CA ASP A 49 -6.24 1.67 -5.02
C ASP A 49 -7.65 1.28 -4.59
N SER A 50 -8.60 2.17 -4.86
CA SER A 50 -10.05 1.94 -4.71
C SER A 50 -10.68 1.23 -5.91
N SER A 51 -9.89 0.54 -6.73
CA SER A 51 -10.35 0.06 -8.03
C SER A 51 -11.47 -0.99 -7.93
N PRO A 52 -12.60 -0.80 -8.64
CA PRO A 52 -13.57 -1.87 -8.87
C PRO A 52 -13.14 -2.89 -9.94
N ASN A 53 -12.15 -2.55 -10.79
CA ASN A 53 -11.82 -3.25 -12.05
C ASN A 53 -10.36 -3.74 -12.19
N GLY A 54 -9.46 -3.43 -11.27
CA GLY A 54 -8.14 -4.06 -11.18
C GLY A 54 -8.25 -5.49 -10.62
N SER A 55 -7.18 -6.29 -10.69
CA SER A 55 -7.07 -7.49 -9.87
C SER A 55 -7.32 -7.06 -8.42
N LYS A 56 -8.54 -7.29 -7.91
CA LYS A 56 -8.99 -6.79 -6.60
C LYS A 56 -8.02 -7.17 -5.49
N LEU A 57 -7.31 -8.28 -5.71
CA LEU A 57 -6.37 -8.89 -4.79
C LEU A 57 -4.98 -8.24 -4.79
N SER A 58 -4.63 -7.44 -5.81
CA SER A 58 -3.32 -6.78 -5.98
C SER A 58 -3.50 -5.28 -6.22
N ASN A 59 -4.40 -4.68 -5.45
CA ASN A 59 -4.77 -3.27 -5.54
C ASN A 59 -3.87 -2.32 -4.72
N ALA A 60 -2.89 -2.83 -3.97
CA ALA A 60 -1.91 -2.00 -3.28
C ALA A 60 -0.61 -1.91 -4.07
N VAL A 61 -0.09 -0.71 -4.28
CA VAL A 61 1.05 -0.40 -5.14
C VAL A 61 2.17 0.26 -4.33
N LEU A 62 3.39 -0.22 -4.52
CA LEU A 62 4.62 0.38 -4.02
C LEU A 62 5.18 1.32 -5.08
N PHE A 63 5.31 2.59 -4.74
CA PHE A 63 5.98 3.61 -5.53
C PHE A 63 7.35 3.93 -4.95
N ASP A 64 8.32 4.15 -5.83
CA ASP A 64 9.61 4.70 -5.44
C ASP A 64 9.51 6.20 -5.12
N CYS A 65 10.64 6.79 -4.74
CA CYS A 65 10.72 8.21 -4.42
C CYS A 65 10.40 9.13 -5.61
N ASN A 66 10.46 8.63 -6.85
CA ASN A 66 10.18 9.36 -8.08
C ASN A 66 8.73 9.24 -8.55
N GLY A 67 7.93 8.39 -7.91
CA GLY A 67 6.55 8.11 -8.32
C GLY A 67 6.45 7.03 -9.39
N CYS A 68 7.51 6.25 -9.59
CA CYS A 68 7.49 5.07 -10.45
C CYS A 68 6.96 3.87 -9.66
N GLU A 69 6.03 3.12 -10.26
CA GLU A 69 5.58 1.85 -9.70
C GLU A 69 6.77 0.87 -9.65
N ILE A 70 7.11 0.40 -8.45
CA ILE A 70 8.09 -0.65 -8.24
C ILE A 70 7.40 -2.01 -8.42
N ARG A 71 6.24 -2.16 -7.77
CA ARG A 71 5.50 -3.43 -7.66
C ARG A 71 4.14 -3.25 -6.99
N ARG A 72 3.26 -4.24 -7.15
CA ARG A 72 2.02 -4.43 -6.40
C ARG A 72 2.15 -5.46 -5.28
N LEU A 73 1.46 -5.22 -4.16
CA LEU A 73 1.36 -6.21 -3.09
C LEU A 73 0.60 -7.44 -3.57
N LYS A 74 1.06 -8.60 -3.11
CA LYS A 74 0.44 -9.89 -3.40
C LYS A 74 -0.53 -10.25 -2.27
N PRO A 75 -1.69 -10.83 -2.60
CA PRO A 75 -2.60 -11.33 -1.58
C PRO A 75 -1.90 -12.43 -0.75
N PRO A 76 -2.14 -12.50 0.57
CA PRO A 76 -1.65 -13.61 1.39
C PRO A 76 -2.15 -14.95 0.88
N ASN A 77 -1.25 -15.94 0.79
CA ASN A 77 -1.60 -17.29 0.35
C ASN A 77 -1.79 -18.24 1.54
N ILE A 78 -2.69 -17.87 2.45
CA ILE A 78 -2.97 -18.63 3.67
C ILE A 78 -4.31 -19.38 3.62
N TRP A 79 -5.17 -19.08 2.64
CA TRP A 79 -6.45 -19.75 2.43
C TRP A 79 -6.44 -20.56 1.15
N SER A 80 -6.99 -21.77 1.21
CA SER A 80 -7.24 -22.61 0.04
C SER A 80 -8.43 -22.13 -0.80
N GLU A 81 -9.41 -21.45 -0.18
CA GLU A 81 -10.62 -20.95 -0.85
C GLU A 81 -10.40 -19.56 -1.47
N PRO A 82 -10.33 -19.43 -2.81
CA PRO A 82 -10.04 -18.15 -3.45
C PRO A 82 -11.17 -17.12 -3.30
N SER A 83 -12.43 -17.57 -3.16
CA SER A 83 -13.60 -16.68 -3.10
C SER A 83 -13.65 -15.81 -1.83
N TRP A 84 -12.89 -16.16 -0.79
CA TRP A 84 -12.81 -15.36 0.43
C TRP A 84 -12.02 -14.07 0.26
N ARG A 85 -11.16 -13.99 -0.76
CA ARG A 85 -10.19 -12.90 -0.89
C ARG A 85 -10.85 -11.66 -1.51
N LEU A 86 -10.79 -10.52 -0.83
CA LEU A 86 -11.39 -9.26 -1.32
C LEU A 86 -10.36 -8.26 -1.83
N GLY A 87 -9.28 -8.01 -1.07
CA GLY A 87 -8.25 -7.05 -1.45
C GLY A 87 -7.67 -6.27 -0.29
N PHE A 88 -6.65 -5.46 -0.54
CA PHE A 88 -6.11 -4.55 0.46
C PHE A 88 -7.06 -3.37 0.66
N TYR A 89 -7.16 -2.87 1.89
CA TYR A 89 -7.96 -1.66 2.17
C TYR A 89 -7.27 -0.66 3.08
N PHE A 90 -6.23 -1.07 3.82
CA PHE A 90 -5.55 -0.20 4.76
C PHE A 90 -4.05 -0.49 4.82
N VAL A 91 -3.25 0.55 4.91
CA VAL A 91 -1.80 0.49 5.15
C VAL A 91 -1.41 1.51 6.21
N MET A 92 -0.43 1.16 7.05
CA MET A 92 0.09 2.05 8.08
C MET A 92 1.59 1.85 8.29
N LEU A 93 2.23 2.90 8.79
CA LEU A 93 3.64 2.87 9.18
C LEU A 93 3.70 2.48 10.65
N GLU A 94 4.47 1.44 10.95
CA GLU A 94 4.72 0.98 12.30
C GLU A 94 5.84 1.81 12.97
N PRO A 95 5.96 1.79 14.31
CA PRO A 95 7.02 2.51 15.02
C PRO A 95 8.45 2.11 14.64
N ASP A 96 8.63 0.92 14.05
CA ASP A 96 9.92 0.38 13.59
C ASP A 96 10.20 0.68 12.10
N ASP A 97 9.45 1.62 11.50
CA ASP A 97 9.49 1.99 10.07
C ASP A 97 9.05 0.87 9.11
N SER A 98 8.56 -0.27 9.61
CA SER A 98 7.93 -1.29 8.78
C SER A 98 6.55 -0.84 8.31
N ILE A 99 6.09 -1.38 7.19
CA ILE A 99 4.77 -1.08 6.66
C ILE A 99 3.86 -2.26 6.96
N ARG A 100 2.80 -2.03 7.73
CA ARG A 100 1.73 -3.02 7.89
C ARG A 100 0.66 -2.77 6.84
N ALA A 101 0.23 -3.84 6.19
CA ALA A 101 -0.92 -3.82 5.29
C ALA A 101 -2.02 -4.73 5.82
N VAL A 102 -3.28 -4.33 5.59
CA VAL A 102 -4.45 -5.11 5.94
C VAL A 102 -5.15 -5.58 4.67
N PHE A 103 -5.39 -6.87 4.61
CA PHE A 103 -6.05 -7.56 3.52
C PHE A 103 -7.42 -8.04 3.98
N SER A 104 -8.48 -7.59 3.32
CA SER A 104 -9.84 -7.94 3.66
C SER A 104 -10.27 -9.28 3.08
N THR A 105 -11.05 -10.02 3.86
CA THR A 105 -11.69 -11.27 3.42
C THR A 105 -13.14 -11.36 3.87
N THR A 106 -13.87 -12.36 3.36
CA THR A 106 -15.23 -12.67 3.83
C THR A 106 -15.27 -13.46 5.15
N VAL A 107 -14.13 -13.89 5.69
CA VAL A 107 -14.04 -14.80 6.85
C VAL A 107 -13.21 -14.23 8.01
N GLY A 108 -12.82 -12.96 7.93
CA GLY A 108 -11.94 -12.30 8.88
C GLY A 108 -10.74 -11.68 8.17
N ASP A 109 -10.48 -10.41 8.44
CA ASP A 109 -9.37 -9.70 7.83
C ASP A 109 -8.04 -10.22 8.40
N VAL A 110 -6.95 -10.02 7.65
CA VAL A 110 -5.59 -10.29 8.15
C VAL A 110 -4.70 -9.10 7.93
N SER A 111 -3.67 -9.00 8.75
CA SER A 111 -2.61 -8.02 8.59
C SER A 111 -1.25 -8.71 8.58
N GLY A 112 -0.27 -8.07 7.95
CA GLY A 112 1.11 -8.51 7.97
C GLY A 112 2.04 -7.36 7.60
N ILE A 113 3.33 -7.58 7.86
CA ILE A 113 4.38 -6.64 7.46
C ILE A 113 4.67 -6.84 5.98
N VAL A 114 4.79 -5.74 5.24
CA VAL A 114 5.11 -5.77 3.81
C VAL A 114 6.59 -6.03 3.62
N ASP A 115 6.92 -7.13 2.94
CA ASP A 115 8.25 -7.30 2.37
C ASP A 115 8.37 -6.48 1.08
N LEU A 116 9.12 -5.38 1.14
CA LEU A 116 9.31 -4.46 0.01
C LEU A 116 10.04 -5.12 -1.18
N ASN A 117 10.79 -6.20 -0.96
CA ASN A 117 11.54 -6.91 -1.99
C ASN A 117 10.72 -7.96 -2.75
N THR A 118 9.61 -8.42 -2.19
CA THR A 118 8.74 -9.44 -2.81
C THR A 118 7.32 -8.94 -3.07
N GLY A 119 6.87 -7.94 -2.31
CA GLY A 119 5.49 -7.47 -2.23
C GLY A 119 4.57 -8.41 -1.45
N GLU A 120 5.12 -9.39 -0.74
CA GLU A 120 4.36 -10.32 0.08
C GLU A 120 4.14 -9.77 1.48
N LEU A 121 3.14 -10.33 2.19
CA LEU A 121 3.00 -10.09 3.62
C LEU A 121 3.75 -11.18 4.39
N ILE A 122 4.59 -10.76 5.33
CA ILE A 122 5.23 -11.60 6.34
C ILE A 122 4.56 -11.37 7.70
N ASP A 123 4.77 -12.29 8.65
CA ASP A 123 4.17 -12.25 9.98
C ASP A 123 2.65 -12.02 9.95
N VAL A 124 2.00 -12.78 9.06
CA VAL A 124 0.56 -12.65 8.81
C VAL A 124 -0.23 -13.19 9.99
N ALA A 125 -1.12 -12.35 10.51
CA ALA A 125 -2.00 -12.67 11.63
C ALA A 125 -3.42 -12.12 11.38
N GLU A 126 -4.39 -12.66 12.09
CA GLU A 126 -5.76 -12.13 12.10
C GLU A 126 -5.78 -10.64 12.49
N TRP A 127 -6.66 -9.89 11.85
CA TRP A 127 -6.85 -8.47 12.07
C TRP A 127 -8.26 -8.19 12.58
N ARG A 128 -8.32 -7.83 13.86
CA ARG A 128 -9.52 -7.53 14.65
C ARG A 128 -10.52 -8.69 14.81
#